data_AF-A0A2N9L4Y0-F1
#
_entry.id   AF-A0A2N9L4Y0-F1
#
_cell.length_a   1.000
_cell.length_b   1.000
_cell.length_c   1.000
_cell.angle_alpha   90.00
_cell.angle_beta   90.00
_cell.angle_gamma   90.00
#
_symmetry.space_group_name_H-M   'P 1'
#
loop_
_entity.id
_entity.type
_entity.pdbx_description
1 polymer ?
#
loop_
_entity_poly.entity_id
_entity_poly.type
_entity_poly.pdbx_seq_one_letter_code
_entity_poly.pdbx_strand_id
1 'polypeptide(L)'
;MKGWRERDTIRLLHLVLSIPILGFLYGPVEHIPQAAWFTRWIAFPVVLLSGFWLWLKPKILARLHAKPASRILWRAEAEGGAHGTK
;
A
#
# COMPACT_ATOMS: atom_id res chain seq x y z
N MET A 1 18.27 13.38 12.60
CA MET A 1 16.79 13.23 12.73
C MET A 1 16.34 12.20 11.71
N LYS A 2 15.81 11.04 12.15
CA LYS A 2 15.37 9.97 11.24
C LYS A 2 14.09 10.42 10.55
N GLY A 3 14.21 10.91 9.32
CA GLY A 3 13.08 11.43 8.55
C GLY A 3 11.98 10.38 8.46
N TRP A 4 10.75 10.79 8.75
CA TRP A 4 9.57 9.95 8.55
C TRP A 4 9.55 9.45 7.11
N ARG A 5 9.49 8.13 6.93
CA ARG A 5 9.34 7.55 5.59
C ARG A 5 7.95 7.93 5.09
N GLU A 6 7.85 8.41 3.85
CA GLU A 6 6.59 8.81 3.20
C GLU A 6 5.44 7.80 3.40
N ARG A 7 5.79 6.51 3.51
CA ARG A 7 4.85 5.41 3.72
C ARG A 7 4.21 5.42 5.11
N ASP A 8 4.96 5.84 6.13
CA ASP A 8 4.47 5.94 7.50
C ASP A 8 3.55 7.15 7.65
N THR A 9 3.87 8.26 6.96
CA THR A 9 2.99 9.44 6.87
C THR A 9 1.63 9.09 6.29
N ILE A 10 1.61 8.40 5.14
CA ILE A 10 0.35 8.05 4.46
C ILE A 10 -0.43 7.02 5.28
N ARG A 11 0.26 6.10 5.95
CA ARG A 11 -0.38 5.10 6.84
C ARG A 11 -1.02 5.76 8.05
N LEU A 12 -0.33 6.70 8.71
CA LEU A 12 -0.88 7.45 9.82
C LEU A 12 -2.08 8.29 9.37
N LEU A 13 -1.95 9.01 8.26
CA LEU A 13 -3.02 9.86 7.72
C LEU A 13 -4.27 9.02 7.40
N HIS A 14 -4.10 7.85 6.79
CA HIS A 14 -5.18 6.91 6.53
C HIS A 14 -5.87 6.41 7.81
N LEU A 15 -5.07 6.11 8.84
CA LEU A 15 -5.58 5.62 10.13
C LEU A 15 -6.32 6.71 10.94
N VAL A 16 -5.88 7.96 10.83
CA VAL A 16 -6.54 9.09 11.50
C VAL A 16 -7.82 9.48 10.77
N LEU A 17 -7.81 9.49 9.43
CA LEU A 17 -9.01 9.83 8.66
C LEU A 17 -10.06 8.70 8.57
N SER A 18 -9.72 7.46 8.91
CA SER A 18 -10.73 6.40 9.02
C SER A 18 -11.65 6.59 10.23
N ILE A 19 -11.17 7.26 11.29
CA ILE A 19 -11.95 7.58 12.50
C ILE A 19 -13.22 8.40 12.18
N PRO A 20 -13.15 9.55 11.48
CA PRO A 20 -14.36 10.32 11.14
C PRO A 20 -15.32 9.57 10.22
N ILE A 21 -14.84 8.65 9.39
CA ILE A 21 -15.69 7.78 8.56
C ILE A 21 -16.51 6.82 9.45
N LEU A 22 -15.88 6.23 10.47
CA LEU A 22 -16.59 5.39 11.45
C LEU A 22 -17.58 6.22 12.27
N GLY A 23 -17.19 7.41 12.72
CA GLY A 23 -18.09 8.32 13.42
C GLY A 23 -19.29 8.77 12.57
N PHE A 24 -19.12 8.84 11.25
CA PHE A 24 -20.21 9.09 10.31
C PHE A 24 -21.14 7.88 10.17
N LEU A 25 -20.59 6.66 10.12
CA LEU A 25 -21.38 5.44 9.97
C LEU A 25 -22.20 5.08 11.23
N TYR A 26 -21.68 5.39 12.42
CA TYR A 26 -22.35 5.08 13.69
C TYR A 26 -23.27 6.20 14.21
N GLY A 27 -23.42 7.31 13.47
CA GLY A 27 -24.37 8.39 13.80
C GLY A 27 -23.87 9.61 14.61
N PRO A 28 -22.82 9.58 15.46
CA PRO A 28 -22.47 10.77 16.25
C PRO A 28 -21.95 11.94 15.40
N VAL A 29 -21.43 11.68 14.20
CA VAL A 29 -20.96 12.73 13.26
C VAL A 29 -22.06 13.14 12.27
N GLU A 30 -23.08 12.30 12.06
CA GLU A 30 -24.16 12.55 11.11
C GLU A 30 -25.14 13.63 11.63
N HIS A 31 -25.29 13.74 12.95
CA HIS A 31 -26.10 14.78 13.58
C HIS A 31 -25.45 16.18 13.58
N ILE A 32 -24.17 16.31 13.20
CA ILE A 32 -23.48 17.59 13.10
C ILE A 32 -23.32 17.93 11.61
N PRO A 33 -24.09 18.89 11.07
CA PRO A 33 -24.13 19.17 9.62
C PRO A 33 -22.76 19.49 9.03
N GLN A 34 -21.93 20.23 9.78
CA GLN A 34 -20.60 20.64 9.36
C GLN A 34 -19.61 19.46 9.32
N ALA A 35 -19.74 18.52 10.26
CA ALA A 35 -18.87 17.35 10.33
C ALA A 35 -19.27 16.29 9.28
N ALA A 36 -20.57 16.13 9.02
CA ALA A 36 -21.08 15.31 7.93
C ALA A 36 -20.58 15.80 6.54
N TRP A 37 -20.59 17.12 6.31
CA TRP A 37 -20.05 17.71 5.09
C TRP A 37 -18.54 17.47 4.95
N PHE A 38 -17.78 17.71 6.02
CA PHE A 38 -16.34 17.47 6.06
C PHE A 38 -15.99 16.00 5.75
N THR A 39 -16.69 15.06 6.38
CA THR A 39 -16.42 13.64 6.17
C THR A 39 -16.68 13.22 4.72
N ARG A 40 -17.78 13.69 4.11
CA ARG A 40 -18.14 13.35 2.71
C ARG A 40 -17.20 13.97 1.69
N TRP A 41 -16.86 15.24 1.83
CA TRP A 41 -16.12 15.99 0.80
C TRP A 41 -14.60 16.00 0.99
N ILE A 42 -14.10 15.75 2.19
CA ILE A 42 -12.68 15.82 2.51
C ILE A 42 -12.17 14.48 3.02
N ALA A 43 -12.73 13.96 4.12
CA ALA A 43 -12.19 12.74 4.73
C ALA A 43 -12.30 11.54 3.79
N PHE A 44 -13.46 11.35 3.14
CA PHE A 44 -13.72 10.24 2.24
C PHE A 44 -12.78 10.20 1.03
N PRO A 45 -12.66 11.26 0.19
CA PRO A 45 -11.73 11.24 -0.94
C PRO A 45 -10.26 11.11 -0.53
N VAL A 46 -9.85 11.73 0.59
CA VAL A 46 -8.46 11.63 1.07
C VAL A 46 -8.16 10.22 1.59
N VAL A 47 -9.09 9.54 2.25
CA VAL A 47 -8.95 8.12 2.64
C VAL A 47 -8.87 7.21 1.43
N LEU A 48 -9.71 7.45 0.41
CA LEU A 48 -9.69 6.70 -0.83
C LEU A 48 -8.34 6.86 -1.55
N LEU A 49 -7.86 8.10 -1.70
CA LEU A 49 -6.57 8.40 -2.34
C LEU A 49 -5.40 7.80 -1.56
N SER A 50 -5.37 7.94 -0.23
CA SER A 50 -4.30 7.40 0.62
C SER A 50 -4.29 5.86 0.64
N GLY A 51 -5.46 5.22 0.71
CA GLY A 51 -5.61 3.77 0.65
C GLY A 51 -5.21 3.21 -0.72
N PHE A 52 -5.66 3.87 -1.80
CA PHE A 52 -5.27 3.51 -3.16
C PHE A 52 -3.76 3.66 -3.37
N TRP A 53 -3.15 4.73 -2.85
CA TRP A 53 -1.71 4.95 -2.96
C TRP A 53 -0.87 3.90 -2.21
N LEU A 54 -1.31 3.51 -1.00
CA LEU A 54 -0.70 2.43 -0.22
C LEU A 54 -0.81 1.08 -0.92
N TRP A 55 -1.89 0.83 -1.65
CA TRP A 55 -2.08 -0.40 -2.43
C TRP A 55 -1.29 -0.41 -3.74
N LEU A 56 -1.19 0.74 -4.41
CA LEU A 56 -0.56 0.87 -5.72
C LEU A 56 0.98 0.81 -5.64
N LYS A 57 1.59 1.46 -4.62
CA LYS A 57 3.06 1.46 -4.42
C LYS A 57 3.69 0.06 -4.43
N PRO A 58 3.26 -0.92 -3.60
CA PRO A 58 3.86 -2.25 -3.58
C PRO A 58 3.58 -3.04 -4.86
N LYS A 59 2.43 -2.84 -5.53
CA LYS A 59 2.12 -3.50 -6.81
C LYS A 59 3.00 -2.99 -7.95
N ILE A 60 3.26 -1.68 -8.01
CA ILE A 60 4.17 -1.09 -9.00
C ILE A 60 5.61 -1.54 -8.72
N LEU A 61 6.06 -1.49 -7.46
CA LEU A 61 7.37 -1.98 -7.07
C LEU A 61 7.53 -3.48 -7.35
N ALA A 62 6.49 -4.29 -7.14
CA ALA A 62 6.51 -5.71 -7.50
C ALA A 62 6.59 -5.95 -9.01
N ARG A 63 5.94 -5.10 -9.82
CA ARG A 63 6.06 -5.14 -11.29
C ARG A 63 7.46 -4.74 -11.76
N LEU A 64 8.06 -3.73 -11.12
CA LEU A 64 9.40 -3.24 -11.49
C LEU A 64 10.53 -4.15 -10.96
N HIS A 65 10.37 -4.74 -9.77
CA HIS A 65 11.30 -5.72 -9.19
C HIS A 65 10.91 -7.18 -9.48
N ALA A 66 10.20 -7.44 -10.58
CA ALA A 66 10.07 -8.79 -11.09
C ALA A 66 11.49 -9.30 -11.39
N LYS A 67 12.03 -10.12 -10.49
CA LYS A 67 13.39 -10.65 -10.61
C LYS A 67 13.46 -11.47 -11.89
N PRO A 68 14.41 -11.22 -12.80
CA PRO A 68 14.56 -12.05 -13.99
C PRO A 68 14.87 -13.48 -13.54
N ALA A 69 14.10 -14.44 -14.07
CA ALA A 69 14.16 -15.89 -13.79
C ALA A 69 15.52 -16.55 -14.10
N SER A 70 16.53 -15.76 -14.49
CA SER A 70 17.94 -16.12 -14.70
C SER A 70 18.60 -16.92 -13.56
N ARG A 71 18.10 -16.81 -12.31
CA ARG A 71 18.65 -17.56 -11.17
C ARG A 71 18.34 -19.06 -11.21
N ILE A 72 17.25 -19.45 -11.89
CA ILE A 72 16.85 -20.87 -11.99
C ILE A 72 17.65 -21.57 -13.08
N LEU A 73 17.91 -20.86 -14.19
CA LEU A 73 18.67 -21.38 -15.32
C LEU A 73 20.14 -21.66 -14.96
N TRP A 74 20.80 -20.77 -14.20
CA TRP A 74 22.17 -21.01 -13.74
C TRP A 74 22.29 -22.24 -12.82
N ARG A 75 21.27 -22.51 -12.00
CA ARG A 75 21.28 -23.67 -11.09
C ARG A 75 21.07 -24.99 -11.84
N ALA A 76 20.24 -24.99 -12.88
CA ALA A 76 20.05 -26.15 -13.74
C ALA A 76 21.30 -26.46 -14.58
N GLU A 77 22.01 -25.44 -15.05
CA GLU A 77 23.26 -25.61 -15.81
C GLU A 77 24.42 -26.10 -14.93
N ALA A 78 24.48 -25.66 -13.68
CA ALA A 78 25.46 -26.13 -12.70
C ALA A 78 25.27 -27.61 -12.30
N GLU A 79 24.03 -28.11 -12.28
CA GLU A 79 23.73 -29.51 -11.95
C GLU A 79 23.77 -30.43 -13.19
N GLY A 80 23.49 -29.91 -14.39
CA GLY A 80 23.56 -30.65 -15.65
C GLY A 80 24.99 -30.86 -16.20
N GLY A 81 25.93 -29.96 -15.89
CA GLY A 81 27.32 -30.05 -16.36
C GLY A 81 28.20 -31.07 -15.63
N ALA A 82 27.77 -31.59 -14.49
CA ALA A 82 28.58 -32.50 -13.65
C ALA A 82 28.53 -33.97 -14.07
N HIS A 83 27.64 -34.36 -15.00
CA HIS A 83 27.37 -35.77 -15.33
C HIS A 83 27.86 -36.21 -16.72
N GLY A 84 28.60 -35.37 -17.44
CA GLY A 84 28.97 -35.59 -18.85
C GLY A 84 30.48 -35.60 -19.11
N THR A 85 31.30 -36.22 -18.26
CA THR A 85 32.71 -36.52 -18.59
C THR A 85 33.18 -37.80 -17.91
N LYS A 86 32.71 -38.96 -18.38
CA LYS A 86 33.43 -40.24 -18.27
C LYS A 86 33.11 -41.14 -19.44
#